data_AF-A0A938MH58-F1
#
_entry.id   AF-A0A938MH58-F1
#
_cell.length_a   1.000
_cell.length_b   1.000
_cell.length_c   1.000
_cell.angle_alpha   90.00
_cell.angle_beta   90.00
_cell.angle_gamma   90.00
#
_symmetry.space_group_name_H-M   'P 1'
#
loop_
_entity.id
_entity.type
_entity.pdbx_description
1 polymer ?
#
loop_
_entity_poly.entity_id
_entity_poly.type
_entity_poly.pdbx_seq_one_letter_code
_entity_poly.pdbx_strand_id
1 'polypeptide(L)'
;KQVGPGGNFLDTDHTAAVYRAEHWQPALWSREMWARWWDGDRKTDVERARDIYHLIKSQPDLPPQISDETEKALLGVIERAKAR
;
A
#
# COMPACT_ATOMS: atom_id res chain seq x y z
N LYS A 1 20.52 19.07 -23.23
CA LYS A 1 19.28 18.26 -23.35
C LYS A 1 19.60 17.07 -24.26
N GLN A 2 19.51 15.84 -23.77
CA GLN A 2 20.06 14.64 -24.44
C GLN A 2 19.13 14.01 -25.50
N VAL A 3 17.81 14.01 -25.31
CA VAL A 3 16.87 13.17 -26.11
C VAL A 3 16.28 13.86 -27.36
N GLY A 4 16.30 15.20 -27.44
CA GLY A 4 15.84 15.96 -28.61
C GLY A 4 14.35 15.78 -28.97
N PRO A 5 13.87 16.43 -30.05
CA PRO A 5 12.50 16.25 -30.56
C PRO A 5 12.29 14.85 -31.14
N GLY A 6 11.19 14.18 -30.77
CA GLY A 6 10.82 12.85 -31.28
C GLY A 6 11.46 11.67 -30.55
N GLY A 7 12.42 11.91 -29.64
CA GLY A 7 12.98 10.89 -28.76
C GLY A 7 12.11 10.64 -27.51
N ASN A 8 12.46 9.60 -26.76
CA ASN A 8 11.87 9.32 -25.45
C ASN A 8 12.97 9.04 -24.42
N PHE A 9 12.61 9.06 -23.13
CA PHE A 9 13.56 8.91 -22.03
C PHE A 9 13.55 7.49 -21.42
N LEU A 10 12.83 6.54 -22.01
CA LEU A 10 12.58 5.23 -21.41
C LEU A 10 13.85 4.39 -21.25
N ASP A 11 14.82 4.57 -22.14
CA ASP A 11 16.09 3.84 -22.19
C ASP A 11 17.27 4.62 -21.58
N THR A 12 17.01 5.79 -20.97
CA THR A 12 18.09 6.63 -20.42
C THR A 12 18.54 6.14 -19.04
N ASP A 13 19.85 6.23 -18.79
CA ASP A 13 20.45 5.90 -17.48
C ASP A 13 19.78 6.66 -16.33
N HIS A 14 19.42 7.93 -16.57
CA HIS A 14 18.71 8.75 -15.59
C HIS A 14 17.37 8.13 -15.20
N THR A 15 16.52 7.76 -16.18
CA THR A 15 15.23 7.13 -15.90
C THR A 15 15.42 5.81 -15.16
N ALA A 16 16.38 4.98 -15.56
CA ALA A 16 16.67 3.73 -14.86
C ALA A 16 17.06 3.94 -13.38
N ALA A 17 17.84 4.99 -13.09
CA ALA A 17 18.32 5.29 -11.75
C ALA A 17 17.21 5.80 -10.80
N VAL A 18 16.28 6.65 -11.27
CA VAL A 18 15.36 7.36 -10.38
C VAL A 18 13.89 6.92 -10.48
N TYR A 19 13.50 6.19 -11.53
CA TYR A 19 12.09 5.88 -11.82
C TYR A 19 11.33 5.29 -10.63
N ARG A 20 11.92 4.29 -9.96
CA ARG A 20 11.28 3.60 -8.82
C ARG A 20 11.27 4.41 -7.52
N ALA A 21 12.15 5.40 -7.40
CA ALA A 21 12.25 6.23 -6.19
C ALA A 21 11.34 7.46 -6.27
N GLU A 22 11.16 8.04 -7.45
CA GLU A 22 10.43 9.30 -7.63
C GLU A 22 8.96 9.10 -7.99
N HIS A 23 8.61 7.98 -8.61
CA HIS A 23 7.22 7.71 -8.99
C HIS A 23 6.53 6.84 -7.95
N TRP A 24 5.44 7.36 -7.39
CA TRP A 24 4.51 6.53 -6.62
C TRP A 24 4.04 5.34 -7.47
N GLN A 25 4.17 4.13 -6.90
CA GLN A 25 3.67 2.90 -7.52
C GLN A 25 2.42 2.44 -6.78
N PRO A 26 1.35 2.08 -7.49
CA PRO A 26 0.17 1.57 -6.82
C PRO A 26 0.42 0.21 -6.18
N ALA A 27 -0.03 0.08 -4.94
CA ALA A 27 0.03 -1.18 -4.21
C ALA A 27 -1.23 -2.04 -4.37
N LEU A 28 -2.34 -1.44 -4.83
CA LEU A 28 -3.67 -2.08 -4.82
C LEU A 28 -4.25 -2.34 -6.22
N TRP A 29 -4.36 -1.31 -7.06
CA TRP A 29 -5.01 -1.47 -8.36
C TRP A 29 -4.07 -2.03 -9.44
N SER A 30 -4.65 -2.74 -10.41
CA SER A 30 -3.87 -3.26 -11.54
C SER A 30 -3.47 -2.15 -12.52
N ARG A 31 -2.25 -2.22 -13.02
CA ARG A 31 -1.75 -1.42 -14.16
C ARG A 31 -1.66 -2.24 -15.45
N GLU A 32 -2.19 -3.46 -15.44
CA GLU A 32 -2.14 -4.34 -16.59
C GLU A 32 -3.09 -3.86 -17.67
N MET A 33 -2.65 -4.01 -18.93
CA MET A 33 -3.54 -3.87 -20.07
C MET A 33 -4.57 -5.01 -20.08
N TRP A 34 -5.75 -4.75 -20.64
CA TRP A 34 -6.90 -5.65 -20.59
C TRP A 34 -6.57 -7.11 -20.91
N ALA A 35 -5.82 -7.39 -21.99
CA ALA A 35 -5.49 -8.76 -22.38
C ALA A 35 -4.67 -9.51 -21.31
N ARG A 36 -3.73 -8.83 -20.66
CA ARG A 36 -2.91 -9.41 -19.58
C ARG A 36 -3.75 -9.69 -18.33
N TRP A 37 -4.59 -8.73 -17.97
CA TRP A 37 -5.54 -8.92 -16.87
C TRP A 37 -6.52 -10.06 -17.15
N TRP A 38 -6.99 -10.18 -18.40
CA TRP A 38 -7.95 -11.19 -18.85
C TRP A 38 -7.38 -12.61 -18.80
N ASP A 39 -6.14 -12.80 -19.24
CA ASP A 39 -5.48 -14.10 -19.22
C ASP A 39 -4.95 -14.50 -17.83
N GLY A 40 -4.90 -13.53 -16.90
CA GLY A 40 -4.46 -13.70 -15.52
C GLY A 40 -5.59 -14.09 -14.56
N ASP A 41 -5.48 -13.59 -13.32
CA ASP A 41 -6.43 -13.88 -12.26
C ASP A 41 -7.78 -13.16 -12.42
N ARG A 42 -7.86 -12.17 -13.32
CA ARG A 42 -9.03 -11.32 -13.58
C ARG A 42 -9.60 -10.66 -12.34
N LYS A 43 -8.80 -10.50 -11.29
CA LYS A 43 -9.28 -9.88 -10.05
C LYS A 43 -9.59 -8.42 -10.27
N THR A 44 -10.71 -7.99 -9.72
CA THR A 44 -11.02 -6.59 -9.49
C THR A 44 -10.12 -6.04 -8.37
N ASP A 45 -9.99 -4.72 -8.30
CA ASP A 45 -9.18 -4.09 -7.25
C ASP A 45 -9.76 -4.33 -5.85
N VAL A 46 -11.07 -4.57 -5.73
CA VAL A 46 -11.73 -4.94 -4.47
C VAL A 46 -11.33 -6.35 -4.02
N GLU A 47 -11.22 -7.29 -4.96
CA GLU A 47 -10.75 -8.65 -4.65
C GLU A 47 -9.28 -8.64 -4.24
N ARG A 48 -8.43 -7.85 -4.91
CA ARG A 48 -7.04 -7.65 -4.48
C ARG A 48 -6.96 -7.03 -3.07
N ALA A 49 -7.81 -6.05 -2.77
CA ALA A 49 -7.85 -5.44 -1.44
C ALA A 49 -8.16 -6.47 -0.36
N ARG A 50 -9.10 -7.39 -0.65
CA ARG A 50 -9.47 -8.47 0.25
C ARG A 50 -8.30 -9.43 0.49
N ASP A 51 -7.56 -9.78 -0.56
CA ASP A 51 -6.38 -10.64 -0.41
C ASP A 51 -5.29 -9.98 0.45
N ILE A 52 -5.01 -8.69 0.22
CA ILE A 52 -4.06 -7.92 1.02
C ILE A 52 -4.51 -7.86 2.48
N TYR A 53 -5.80 -7.63 2.73
CA TYR A 53 -6.36 -7.65 4.07
C TYR A 53 -6.11 -9.00 4.77
N HIS A 54 -6.40 -10.12 4.08
CA HIS A 54 -6.17 -11.44 4.65
C HIS A 54 -4.68 -11.72 4.89
N LEU A 55 -3.80 -11.26 4.00
CA LEU A 55 -2.36 -11.35 4.19
C LEU A 55 -1.91 -10.58 5.44
N ILE A 56 -2.34 -9.33 5.59
CA ILE A 56 -2.02 -8.51 6.76
C ILE A 56 -2.56 -9.16 8.03
N LYS A 57 -3.82 -9.65 8.01
CA LYS A 57 -4.43 -10.25 9.20
C LYS A 57 -3.82 -11.61 9.59
N SER A 58 -3.21 -12.31 8.64
CA SER A 58 -2.50 -13.56 8.90
C SER A 58 -1.16 -13.37 9.60
N GLN A 59 -0.62 -12.15 9.61
CA GLN A 59 0.62 -11.83 10.32
C GLN A 59 0.36 -11.73 11.83
N PRO A 60 1.35 -12.05 12.67
CA PRO A 60 1.24 -11.85 14.11
C PRO A 60 0.85 -10.42 14.44
N ASP A 61 -0.02 -10.25 15.44
CA ASP A 61 -0.39 -8.91 15.91
C ASP A 61 0.87 -8.18 16.40
N LEU A 62 0.96 -6.89 16.08
CA LEU A 62 2.05 -6.05 16.56
C LEU A 62 1.99 -5.95 18.09
N PRO A 63 3.14 -5.89 18.77
CA PRO A 63 3.13 -5.62 20.21
C PRO A 63 2.43 -4.28 20.47
N PRO A 64 1.87 -4.07 21.68
CA PRO A 64 1.27 -2.79 22.05
C PRO A 64 2.22 -1.63 21.73
N GLN A 65 1.71 -0.63 21.01
CA GLN A 65 2.48 0.56 20.60
C GLN A 65 2.38 1.68 21.65
N ILE A 66 1.79 1.38 22.80
CA ILE A 66 1.62 2.28 23.95
C ILE A 66 2.08 1.55 25.21
N SER A 67 2.47 2.32 26.24
CA SER A 67 2.85 1.73 27.53
C SER A 67 1.62 1.25 28.31
N ASP A 68 1.82 0.26 29.18
CA ASP A 68 0.80 -0.27 30.07
C ASP A 68 0.13 0.83 30.93
N GLU A 69 0.90 1.84 31.36
CA GLU A 69 0.37 2.97 32.13
C GLU A 69 -0.60 3.80 31.28
N THR A 70 -0.24 4.04 30.02
CA THR A 70 -1.09 4.79 29.08
C THR A 70 -2.35 4.00 28.76
N GLU A 71 -2.22 2.70 28.52
CA GLU A 71 -3.36 1.82 28.28
C GLU A 71 -4.34 1.82 29.46
N LYS A 72 -3.84 1.65 30.68
CA LYS A 72 -4.66 1.71 31.90
C LYS A 72 -5.36 3.05 32.05
N ALA A 73 -4.68 4.15 31.77
CA ALA A 73 -5.26 5.49 31.84
C ALA A 73 -6.40 5.66 30.83
N LEU A 74 -6.22 5.19 29.58
CA LEU A 74 -7.24 5.23 28.53
C LEU A 74 -8.45 4.39 28.89
N LEU A 75 -8.24 3.15 29.36
CA LEU A 75 -9.32 2.28 29.83
C LEU A 75 -10.13 2.94 30.96
N GLY A 76 -9.45 3.61 31.90
CA GLY A 76 -10.12 4.35 32.97
C GLY A 76 -11.00 5.51 32.47
N VAL A 77 -10.58 6.21 31.41
CA VAL A 77 -11.42 7.26 30.77
C VAL A 77 -12.66 6.64 30.13
N ILE A 78 -12.50 5.54 29.40
CA ILE A 78 -13.59 4.84 28.72
C ILE A 78 -14.64 4.37 29.74
N GLU A 79 -14.23 3.77 30.85
CA GLU A 79 -15.17 3.27 31.86
C GLU A 79 -15.94 4.41 32.56
N ARG A 80 -15.28 5.54 32.85
CA ARG A 80 -15.99 6.72 33.39
C ARG A 80 -17.01 7.30 32.41
N ALA A 81 -16.71 7.23 31.10
CA ALA A 81 -17.63 7.71 30.07
C ALA A 81 -18.85 6.79 29.90
N LYS A 82 -18.68 5.46 30.02
CA LYS A 82 -19.78 4.50 29.97
C LYS A 82 -20.72 4.58 31.18
N ALA A 83 -20.22 5.00 32.34
CA ALA A 83 -20.99 5.09 33.57
C ALA A 83 -21.86 6.36 33.68
N ARG A 84 -21.91 7.17 32.62
CA ARG A 84 -22.59 8.47 32.55
C ARG A 84 -23.75 8.41 31.57
#